data_AF-A0A0G4QH61-F1
#
_entry.id   AF-A0A0G4QH61-F1
#
_cell.length_a   1.000
_cell.length_b   1.000
_cell.length_c   1.000
_cell.angle_alpha   90.00
_cell.angle_beta   90.00
_cell.angle_gamma   90.00
#
_symmetry.space_group_name_H-M   'P 1'
#
loop_
_entity.id
_entity.type
_entity.pdbx_description
1 polymer ?
#
loop_
_entity_poly.entity_id
_entity_poly.type
_entity_poly.pdbx_seq_one_letter_code
_entity_poly.pdbx_strand_id
1 'polypeptide(L)'
;MQRKDEVFDYINLVVGKAYSKNEALVTANVRPLNKKNNKEITGVTSFNNCIVLFVTLDKRSKENSHKYNDIFLDNGKKLHWESQNTNTITTPHMKRIFSGESVILFVRIHEKIKSSSQPFIYIGRLSYIEHYGNKPVQVLYNVLDYQEKPNKALSAIYAWEKIDTLDIDTELPLILKKEKSSFQGRVTDIKKKKTIELYAMNKAKEDYQQQGFEVLDTSSNSPYDLECHKNGIFRRVEVKGTTTEGNAVYVTSNEVVSAHSDECETDLYIVNNINIFLQEDGNYYAEGGLVNIIENWKPEEKCLEATVYRYHLNKK
;
A
#
# COMPACT_ATOMS: atom_id res chain seq x y z
N MET A 1 7.22 -15.44 -30.52
CA MET A 1 6.78 -15.19 -29.13
C MET A 1 5.61 -16.13 -28.90
N GLN A 2 5.79 -17.10 -28.01
CA GLN A 2 4.88 -18.25 -27.88
C GLN A 2 3.46 -17.74 -27.60
N ARG A 3 2.48 -18.26 -28.35
CA ARG A 3 1.02 -18.14 -28.11
C ARG A 3 0.29 -16.88 -28.58
N LYS A 4 0.92 -16.00 -29.36
CA LYS A 4 0.29 -14.76 -29.90
C LYS A 4 -0.95 -14.98 -30.76
N ASP A 5 -1.11 -16.15 -31.36
CA ASP A 5 -2.26 -16.48 -32.22
C ASP A 5 -3.44 -17.06 -31.43
N GLU A 6 -3.25 -17.34 -30.13
CA GLU A 6 -4.28 -17.89 -29.25
C GLU A 6 -5.02 -16.77 -28.52
N VAL A 7 -6.33 -16.95 -28.33
CA VAL A 7 -7.17 -16.08 -27.50
C VAL A 7 -7.23 -16.67 -26.10
N PHE A 8 -6.99 -15.86 -25.08
CA PHE A 8 -7.03 -16.28 -23.69
C PHE A 8 -8.35 -15.84 -23.06
N ASP A 9 -9.26 -16.79 -22.81
CA ASP A 9 -10.60 -16.56 -22.28
C ASP A 9 -10.57 -16.35 -20.76
N TYR A 10 -10.04 -15.20 -20.33
CA TYR A 10 -9.90 -14.87 -18.91
C TYR A 10 -11.24 -14.76 -18.16
N ILE A 11 -12.38 -14.71 -18.85
CA ILE A 11 -13.72 -14.74 -18.25
C ILE A 11 -14.02 -16.06 -17.52
N ASN A 12 -13.35 -17.15 -17.90
CA ASN A 12 -13.54 -18.46 -17.26
C ASN A 12 -12.78 -18.58 -15.92
N LEU A 13 -11.95 -17.58 -15.59
CA LEU A 13 -11.17 -17.56 -14.37
C LEU A 13 -11.94 -16.87 -13.23
N VAL A 14 -11.74 -17.39 -12.02
CA VAL A 14 -12.38 -16.90 -10.80
C VAL A 14 -11.35 -16.19 -9.93
N VAL A 15 -11.58 -14.92 -9.61
CA VAL A 15 -10.69 -14.11 -8.76
C VAL A 15 -10.52 -14.77 -7.40
N GLY A 16 -9.29 -14.80 -6.89
CA GLY A 16 -8.92 -15.44 -5.63
C GLY A 16 -8.79 -16.96 -5.71
N LYS A 17 -9.11 -17.62 -6.83
CA LYS A 17 -8.91 -19.07 -6.99
C LYS A 17 -7.47 -19.39 -7.39
N ALA A 18 -6.97 -20.52 -6.90
CA ALA A 18 -5.65 -21.05 -7.21
C ALA A 18 -5.65 -21.84 -8.54
N TYR A 19 -4.59 -21.64 -9.32
CA TYR A 19 -4.32 -22.31 -10.58
C TYR A 19 -2.83 -22.61 -10.71
N SER A 20 -2.48 -23.82 -11.13
CA SER A 20 -1.20 -24.03 -11.82
C SER A 20 -1.20 -23.29 -13.16
N LYS A 21 -0.01 -23.04 -13.73
CA LYS A 21 0.09 -22.45 -15.08
C LYS A 21 -0.71 -23.26 -16.11
N ASN A 22 -0.65 -24.60 -16.05
CA ASN A 22 -1.38 -25.44 -16.99
C ASN A 22 -2.90 -25.35 -16.80
N GLU A 23 -3.39 -25.37 -15.55
CA GLU A 23 -4.81 -25.21 -15.27
C GLU A 23 -5.33 -23.84 -15.72
N ALA A 24 -4.56 -22.78 -15.53
CA ALA A 24 -4.93 -21.44 -16.00
C ALA A 24 -5.14 -21.40 -17.52
N LEU A 25 -4.25 -22.03 -18.30
CA LEU A 25 -4.37 -22.11 -19.76
C LEU A 25 -5.59 -22.91 -20.18
N VAL A 26 -5.77 -24.11 -19.61
CA VAL A 26 -6.89 -24.99 -19.96
C VAL A 26 -8.22 -24.33 -19.59
N THR A 27 -8.28 -23.68 -18.41
CA THR A 27 -9.48 -22.93 -17.98
C THR A 27 -9.78 -21.77 -18.93
N ALA A 28 -8.75 -21.09 -19.44
CA ALA A 28 -8.87 -20.01 -20.41
C ALA A 28 -9.01 -20.49 -21.87
N ASN A 29 -9.36 -21.78 -22.10
CA ASN A 29 -9.54 -22.40 -23.43
C ASN A 29 -8.30 -22.34 -24.35
N VAL A 30 -7.12 -22.24 -23.76
CA VAL A 30 -5.84 -22.22 -24.46
C VAL A 30 -5.21 -23.61 -24.40
N ARG A 31 -4.41 -24.00 -25.40
CA ARG A 31 -3.79 -25.35 -25.42
C ARG A 31 -2.96 -25.57 -24.13
N PRO A 32 -2.95 -26.79 -23.55
CA PRO A 32 -2.17 -27.08 -22.35
C PRO A 32 -0.65 -27.01 -22.63
N LEU A 33 0.13 -26.91 -21.56
CA LEU A 33 1.59 -26.96 -21.63
C LEU A 33 2.06 -28.32 -22.17
N ASN A 34 3.05 -28.28 -23.07
CA ASN A 34 3.70 -29.50 -23.52
C ASN A 34 4.62 -30.05 -22.41
N LYS A 35 4.34 -31.26 -21.92
CA LYS A 35 5.15 -31.94 -20.89
C LYS A 35 6.63 -32.11 -21.25
N LYS A 36 6.98 -32.06 -22.54
CA LYS A 36 8.38 -32.16 -23.02
C LYS A 36 9.12 -30.82 -23.05
N ASN A 37 8.44 -29.67 -22.88
CA ASN A 37 9.05 -28.35 -23.01
C ASN A 37 8.50 -27.32 -22.00
N ASN A 38 8.84 -27.49 -20.72
CA ASN A 38 8.43 -26.60 -19.62
C ASN A 38 8.87 -25.12 -19.73
N LYS A 39 9.63 -24.73 -20.78
CA LYS A 39 10.09 -23.35 -21.01
C LYS A 39 9.10 -22.48 -21.80
N GLU A 40 7.93 -23.01 -22.15
CA GLU A 40 6.96 -22.36 -23.05
C GLU A 40 6.22 -21.14 -22.44
N ILE A 41 6.23 -21.00 -21.11
CA ILE A 41 5.59 -19.87 -20.40
C ILE A 41 6.56 -19.29 -19.38
N THR A 42 7.06 -18.08 -19.67
CA THR A 42 7.87 -17.25 -18.77
C THR A 42 6.98 -16.47 -17.80
N GLY A 43 7.53 -15.47 -17.09
CA GLY A 43 6.76 -14.57 -16.25
C GLY A 43 5.81 -13.65 -17.02
N VAL A 44 6.05 -13.41 -18.31
CA VAL A 44 5.23 -12.56 -19.19
C VAL A 44 4.92 -13.30 -20.48
N THR A 45 3.65 -13.55 -20.76
CA THR A 45 3.20 -14.27 -21.96
C THR A 45 2.19 -13.43 -22.74
N SER A 46 2.40 -13.25 -24.04
CA SER A 46 1.47 -12.51 -24.89
C SER A 46 0.54 -13.45 -25.65
N PHE A 47 -0.75 -13.16 -25.54
CA PHE A 47 -1.82 -13.73 -26.35
C PHE A 47 -2.30 -12.70 -27.36
N ASN A 48 -3.23 -13.10 -28.24
CA ASN A 48 -3.80 -12.21 -29.23
C ASN A 48 -4.51 -11.02 -28.55
N ASN A 49 -5.35 -11.32 -27.56
CA ASN A 49 -6.25 -10.36 -26.91
C ASN A 49 -5.74 -9.77 -25.58
N CYS A 50 -4.62 -10.25 -25.04
CA CYS A 50 -4.14 -9.80 -23.74
C CYS A 50 -2.67 -10.14 -23.50
N ILE A 51 -2.15 -9.65 -22.38
CA ILE A 51 -0.86 -10.05 -21.81
C ILE A 51 -1.11 -10.70 -20.45
N VAL A 52 -0.57 -11.90 -20.24
CA VAL A 52 -0.68 -12.62 -18.97
C VAL A 52 0.63 -12.51 -18.19
N LEU A 53 0.53 -12.06 -16.95
CA LEU A 53 1.63 -11.96 -16.00
C LEU A 53 1.51 -13.06 -14.94
N PHE A 54 2.58 -13.86 -14.80
CA PHE A 54 2.75 -14.81 -13.71
C PHE A 54 3.83 -14.29 -12.76
N VAL A 55 3.39 -13.66 -11.68
CA VAL A 55 4.25 -12.96 -10.73
C VAL A 55 4.46 -13.81 -9.47
N THR A 56 5.72 -13.89 -9.03
CA THR A 56 6.08 -14.47 -7.73
C THR A 56 6.56 -13.31 -6.86
N LEU A 57 5.92 -13.08 -5.71
CA LEU A 57 6.26 -11.93 -4.87
C LEU A 57 7.55 -12.15 -4.10
N ASP A 58 7.68 -13.30 -3.42
CA ASP A 58 8.91 -13.65 -2.70
C ASP A 58 10.02 -14.03 -3.68
N LYS A 59 11.00 -13.14 -3.78
CA LYS A 59 12.18 -13.30 -4.63
C LYS A 59 13.48 -13.38 -3.84
N ARG A 60 13.44 -13.58 -2.52
CA ARG A 60 14.64 -13.63 -1.66
C ARG A 60 15.64 -14.68 -2.11
N SER A 61 15.16 -15.81 -2.64
CA SER A 61 16.00 -16.90 -3.16
C SER A 61 16.51 -16.67 -4.59
N LYS A 62 16.30 -15.49 -5.19
CA LYS A 62 16.73 -15.16 -6.57
C LYS A 62 17.98 -14.31 -6.54
N GLU A 63 18.77 -14.39 -7.61
CA GLU A 63 19.90 -13.47 -7.83
C GLU A 63 19.41 -12.02 -7.84
N ASN A 64 20.23 -11.08 -7.36
CA ASN A 64 19.87 -9.67 -7.24
C ASN A 64 19.34 -9.06 -8.55
N SER A 65 19.87 -9.49 -9.70
CA SER A 65 19.41 -9.07 -11.04
C SER A 65 17.97 -9.49 -11.42
N HIS A 66 17.35 -10.34 -10.59
CA HIS A 66 16.00 -10.88 -10.76
C HIS A 66 15.09 -10.62 -9.55
N LYS A 67 15.53 -9.80 -8.57
CA LYS A 67 14.71 -9.33 -7.44
C LYS A 67 13.85 -8.13 -7.85
N TYR A 68 12.97 -8.33 -8.83
CA TYR A 68 12.03 -7.30 -9.26
C TYR A 68 11.07 -6.91 -8.12
N ASN A 69 10.80 -5.63 -7.97
CA ASN A 69 9.93 -5.12 -6.93
C ASN A 69 8.46 -5.17 -7.41
N ASP A 70 7.72 -6.21 -7.00
CA ASP A 70 6.31 -6.36 -7.33
C ASP A 70 5.49 -6.21 -6.04
N ILE A 71 4.70 -5.15 -5.92
CA ILE A 71 4.05 -4.77 -4.67
C ILE A 71 2.62 -4.29 -4.89
N PHE A 72 1.71 -4.74 -4.03
CA PHE A 72 0.33 -4.27 -4.00
C PHE A 72 0.21 -3.04 -3.10
N LEU A 73 -0.32 -1.95 -3.67
CA LEU A 73 -0.54 -0.69 -2.98
C LEU A 73 -2.03 -0.50 -2.69
N ASP A 74 -2.35 0.46 -1.82
CA ASP A 74 -3.74 0.83 -1.49
C ASP A 74 -4.59 -0.40 -1.09
N ASN A 75 -4.02 -1.26 -0.23
CA ASN A 75 -4.63 -2.51 0.23
C ASN A 75 -5.07 -3.46 -0.91
N GLY A 76 -4.31 -3.50 -2.00
CA GLY A 76 -4.57 -4.37 -3.15
C GLY A 76 -5.31 -3.71 -4.31
N LYS A 77 -5.68 -2.43 -4.21
CA LYS A 77 -6.35 -1.70 -5.29
C LYS A 77 -5.41 -1.31 -6.43
N LYS A 78 -4.11 -1.23 -6.16
CA LYS A 78 -3.08 -0.93 -7.15
C LYS A 78 -1.95 -1.95 -7.09
N LEU A 79 -1.21 -2.06 -8.19
CA LEU A 79 0.00 -2.87 -8.30
C LEU A 79 1.12 -2.02 -8.90
N HIS A 80 2.25 -1.98 -8.21
CA HIS A 80 3.54 -1.64 -8.78
C HIS A 80 4.20 -2.93 -9.28
N TRP A 81 4.59 -2.98 -10.55
CA TRP A 81 5.21 -4.15 -11.17
C TRP A 81 6.49 -3.75 -11.89
N GLU A 82 7.54 -4.56 -11.74
CA GLU A 82 8.80 -4.38 -12.43
C GLU A 82 9.03 -5.42 -13.52
N SER A 83 9.35 -4.94 -14.72
CA SER A 83 9.64 -5.81 -15.86
C SER A 83 10.99 -6.50 -15.70
N GLN A 84 11.14 -7.68 -16.31
CA GLN A 84 12.45 -8.31 -16.44
C GLN A 84 13.47 -7.40 -17.15
N ASN A 85 14.73 -7.41 -16.74
CA ASN A 85 15.79 -6.50 -17.26
C ASN A 85 16.06 -6.60 -18.76
N THR A 86 15.60 -7.67 -19.42
CA THR A 86 15.64 -7.83 -20.87
C THR A 86 14.55 -7.04 -21.60
N ASN A 87 13.54 -6.56 -20.88
CA ASN A 87 12.47 -5.72 -21.43
C ASN A 87 12.83 -4.25 -21.27
N THR A 88 12.46 -3.46 -22.27
CA THR A 88 12.59 -2.01 -22.30
C THR A 88 11.27 -1.41 -22.72
N ILE A 89 11.17 -0.08 -22.69
CA ILE A 89 9.99 0.64 -23.19
C ILE A 89 9.68 0.34 -24.67
N THR A 90 10.64 -0.17 -25.43
CA THR A 90 10.47 -0.52 -26.85
C THR A 90 10.08 -1.97 -27.10
N THR A 91 10.10 -2.83 -26.08
CA THR A 91 9.74 -4.25 -26.23
C THR A 91 8.28 -4.40 -26.69
N PRO A 92 7.96 -5.29 -27.66
CA PRO A 92 6.63 -5.31 -28.30
C PRO A 92 5.44 -5.48 -27.33
N HIS A 93 5.55 -6.32 -26.30
CA HIS A 93 4.47 -6.47 -25.33
C HIS A 93 4.39 -5.27 -24.37
N MET A 94 5.50 -4.62 -24.04
CA MET A 94 5.49 -3.38 -23.24
C MET A 94 4.76 -2.25 -23.97
N LYS A 95 5.00 -2.10 -25.29
CA LYS A 95 4.25 -1.14 -26.11
C LYS A 95 2.74 -1.40 -26.08
N ARG A 96 2.32 -2.67 -26.10
CA ARG A 96 0.90 -3.05 -25.98
C ARG A 96 0.33 -2.68 -24.61
N ILE A 97 1.08 -2.92 -23.53
CA ILE A 97 0.69 -2.50 -22.17
C ILE A 97 0.45 -0.99 -22.14
N PHE A 98 1.39 -0.19 -22.66
CA PHE A 98 1.27 1.27 -22.62
C PHE A 98 0.18 1.83 -23.53
N SER A 99 -0.21 1.09 -24.57
CA SER A 99 -1.39 1.41 -25.39
C SER A 99 -2.71 0.96 -24.77
N GLY A 100 -2.70 0.42 -23.53
CA GLY A 100 -3.91 0.05 -22.79
C GLY A 100 -4.44 -1.36 -23.07
N GLU A 101 -3.62 -2.26 -23.63
CA GLU A 101 -3.99 -3.67 -23.77
C GLU A 101 -4.34 -4.29 -22.41
N SER A 102 -5.35 -5.17 -22.39
CA SER A 102 -5.72 -5.88 -21.16
C SER A 102 -4.56 -6.72 -20.64
N VAL A 103 -4.23 -6.52 -19.36
CA VAL A 103 -3.23 -7.32 -18.66
C VAL A 103 -3.93 -8.19 -17.61
N ILE A 104 -3.60 -9.48 -17.60
CA ILE A 104 -4.22 -10.50 -16.74
C ILE A 104 -3.18 -10.98 -15.74
N LEU A 105 -3.49 -10.90 -14.45
CA LEU A 105 -2.53 -11.12 -13.39
C LEU A 105 -2.79 -12.40 -12.60
N PHE A 106 -1.74 -13.20 -12.46
CA PHE A 106 -1.64 -14.34 -11.56
C PHE A 106 -0.48 -14.14 -10.60
N VAL A 107 -0.71 -14.30 -9.30
CA VAL A 107 0.29 -14.06 -8.27
C VAL A 107 0.41 -15.25 -7.35
N ARG A 108 1.65 -15.60 -6.99
CA ARG A 108 1.93 -16.44 -5.82
C ARG A 108 2.91 -15.73 -4.92
N ILE A 109 2.85 -16.04 -3.64
CA ILE A 109 3.83 -15.54 -2.68
C ILE A 109 5.16 -16.28 -2.89
N HIS A 110 5.20 -17.57 -2.55
CA HIS A 110 6.41 -18.38 -2.66
C HIS A 110 6.41 -19.22 -3.93
N GLU A 111 7.58 -19.43 -4.53
CA GLU A 111 7.72 -20.37 -5.65
C GLU A 111 7.55 -21.83 -5.21
N LYS A 112 8.19 -22.21 -4.09
CA LYS A 112 8.12 -23.55 -3.52
C LYS A 112 7.95 -23.50 -2.01
N ILE A 113 7.21 -24.46 -1.47
CA ILE A 113 7.13 -24.73 -0.03
C ILE A 113 7.41 -26.22 0.16
N LYS A 114 8.38 -26.56 1.03
CA LYS A 114 8.83 -27.95 1.26
C LYS A 114 9.06 -28.71 -0.07
N SER A 115 9.79 -28.08 -1.00
CA SER A 115 10.10 -28.57 -2.35
C SER A 115 8.93 -28.71 -3.33
N SER A 116 7.69 -28.47 -2.91
CA SER A 116 6.52 -28.48 -3.79
C SER A 116 6.29 -27.10 -4.42
N SER A 117 6.10 -27.05 -5.74
CA SER A 117 5.74 -25.82 -6.45
C SER A 117 4.36 -25.34 -6.00
N GLN A 118 4.24 -24.05 -5.71
CA GLN A 118 2.96 -23.47 -5.30
C GLN A 118 2.16 -22.99 -6.51
N PRO A 119 0.81 -23.08 -6.44
CA PRO A 119 -0.08 -22.54 -7.46
C PRO A 119 -0.08 -21.01 -7.40
N PHE A 120 -0.58 -20.39 -8.47
CA PHE A 120 -0.83 -18.95 -8.53
C PHE A 120 -2.30 -18.66 -8.24
N ILE A 121 -2.56 -17.62 -7.48
CA ILE A 121 -3.89 -17.05 -7.29
C ILE A 121 -4.19 -16.10 -8.45
N TYR A 122 -5.35 -16.26 -9.08
CA TYR A 122 -5.82 -15.31 -10.08
C TYR A 122 -6.26 -14.02 -9.41
N ILE A 123 -5.66 -12.89 -9.77
CA ILE A 123 -5.93 -11.58 -9.16
C ILE A 123 -6.98 -10.81 -9.94
N GLY A 124 -6.99 -10.95 -11.27
CA GLY A 124 -7.89 -10.21 -12.14
C GLY A 124 -7.19 -9.50 -13.27
N ARG A 125 -7.93 -8.57 -13.88
CA ARG A 125 -7.48 -7.65 -14.93
C ARG A 125 -6.80 -6.43 -14.31
N LEU A 126 -5.81 -5.92 -15.01
CA LEU A 126 -5.10 -4.69 -14.67
C LEU A 126 -5.35 -3.63 -15.75
N SER A 127 -5.50 -2.39 -15.32
CA SER A 127 -5.47 -1.21 -16.19
C SER A 127 -4.19 -0.44 -15.95
N TYR A 128 -3.46 -0.16 -17.02
CA TYR A 128 -2.27 0.68 -17.00
C TYR A 128 -2.61 2.10 -16.49
N ILE A 129 -1.73 2.66 -15.65
CA ILE A 129 -1.78 4.07 -15.20
C ILE A 129 -0.61 4.83 -15.80
N GLU A 130 0.62 4.44 -15.43
CA GLU A 130 1.86 5.13 -15.81
C GLU A 130 3.06 4.17 -15.73
N HIS A 131 4.19 4.57 -16.31
CA HIS A 131 5.45 3.84 -16.21
C HIS A 131 6.65 4.76 -16.04
N TYR A 132 7.70 4.21 -15.44
CA TYR A 132 8.95 4.89 -15.15
C TYR A 132 10.13 3.97 -15.45
N GLY A 133 11.32 4.56 -15.54
CA GLY A 133 12.54 3.81 -15.78
C GLY A 133 12.60 3.14 -17.16
N ASN A 134 13.54 2.23 -17.32
CA ASN A 134 13.75 1.53 -18.59
C ASN A 134 14.28 0.10 -18.39
N LYS A 135 15.15 -0.12 -17.39
CA LYS A 135 15.69 -1.42 -17.00
C LYS A 135 15.89 -1.48 -15.47
N PRO A 136 14.96 -2.05 -14.70
CA PRO A 136 13.64 -2.52 -15.16
C PRO A 136 12.73 -1.35 -15.56
N VAL A 137 11.75 -1.62 -16.42
CA VAL A 137 10.59 -0.73 -16.56
C VAL A 137 9.67 -0.96 -15.37
N GLN A 138 9.33 0.10 -14.66
CA GLN A 138 8.36 0.10 -13.58
C GLN A 138 7.01 0.50 -14.14
N VAL A 139 5.95 -0.26 -13.85
CA VAL A 139 4.60 0.03 -14.34
C VAL A 139 3.62 0.03 -13.18
N LEU A 140 2.83 1.09 -13.08
CA LEU A 140 1.76 1.21 -12.11
C LEU A 140 0.43 0.84 -12.76
N TYR A 141 -0.34 0.01 -12.06
CA TYR A 141 -1.65 -0.47 -12.50
C TYR A 141 -2.74 -0.24 -11.47
N ASN A 142 -3.98 -0.04 -11.94
CA ASN A 142 -5.19 -0.29 -11.16
C ASN A 142 -5.57 -1.76 -11.26
N VAL A 143 -5.99 -2.37 -10.14
CA VAL A 143 -6.54 -3.73 -10.09
C VAL A 143 -8.04 -3.66 -10.32
N LEU A 144 -8.50 -3.99 -11.53
CA LEU A 144 -9.88 -3.76 -11.95
C LEU A 144 -10.87 -4.71 -11.26
N ASP A 145 -10.45 -5.94 -10.97
CA ASP A 145 -11.31 -6.95 -10.32
C ASP A 145 -11.04 -7.07 -8.81
N TYR A 146 -10.64 -5.95 -8.19
CA TYR A 146 -10.39 -5.86 -6.74
C TYR A 146 -11.56 -6.43 -5.92
N GLN A 147 -11.23 -7.17 -4.87
CA GLN A 147 -12.21 -7.74 -3.94
C GLN A 147 -12.11 -7.04 -2.58
N GLU A 148 -13.17 -6.34 -2.17
CA GLU A 148 -13.26 -5.73 -0.83
C GLU A 148 -13.27 -6.78 0.29
N LYS A 149 -13.82 -7.95 0.01
CA LYS A 149 -13.87 -9.10 0.92
C LYS A 149 -13.08 -10.26 0.32
N PRO A 150 -11.74 -10.15 0.24
CA PRO A 150 -10.92 -11.16 -0.38
C PRO A 150 -10.93 -12.45 0.45
N ASN A 151 -10.80 -13.60 -0.21
CA ASN A 151 -10.55 -14.84 0.50
C ASN A 151 -9.15 -14.83 1.16
N LYS A 152 -8.86 -15.81 2.01
CA LYS A 152 -7.60 -15.87 2.76
C LYS A 152 -6.35 -15.75 1.89
N ALA A 153 -6.34 -16.39 0.71
CA ALA A 153 -5.17 -16.38 -0.17
C ALA A 153 -4.97 -15.02 -0.85
N LEU A 154 -6.06 -14.42 -1.34
CA LEU A 154 -6.04 -13.11 -1.96
C LEU A 154 -5.73 -12.00 -0.94
N SER A 155 -6.28 -12.11 0.27
CA SER A 155 -5.98 -11.23 1.40
C SER A 155 -4.49 -11.24 1.74
N ALA A 156 -3.88 -12.43 1.81
CA ALA A 156 -2.45 -12.56 2.06
C ALA A 156 -1.59 -11.94 0.95
N ILE A 157 -2.06 -11.94 -0.30
CA ILE A 157 -1.36 -11.30 -1.42
C ILE A 157 -1.49 -9.78 -1.38
N TYR A 158 -2.69 -9.25 -1.13
CA TYR A 158 -2.89 -7.80 -0.98
C TYR A 158 -2.12 -7.23 0.21
N ALA A 159 -2.00 -8.03 1.26
CA ALA A 159 -1.23 -7.70 2.45
C ALA A 159 0.22 -8.23 2.38
N TRP A 160 0.71 -8.73 1.25
CA TRP A 160 2.04 -9.36 1.21
C TRP A 160 3.15 -8.41 1.66
N GLU A 161 3.06 -7.13 1.31
CA GLU A 161 3.97 -6.09 1.82
C GLU A 161 3.88 -5.95 3.35
N LYS A 162 2.69 -6.13 3.92
CA LYS A 162 2.44 -6.13 5.38
C LYS A 162 2.89 -7.43 6.05
N ILE A 163 3.02 -8.53 5.31
CA ILE A 163 3.51 -9.81 5.84
C ILE A 163 5.04 -9.80 5.91
N ASP A 164 5.74 -9.10 5.00
CA ASP A 164 7.20 -8.90 5.07
C ASP A 164 7.62 -7.87 6.14
N THR A 165 6.68 -7.06 6.67
CA THR A 165 6.92 -6.26 7.91
C THR A 165 6.90 -7.10 9.20
N LEU A 166 6.71 -8.43 9.09
CA LEU A 166 6.89 -9.43 10.13
C LEU A 166 8.05 -10.38 9.77
N ASP A 167 9.19 -9.77 9.39
CA ASP A 167 10.58 -10.26 9.31
C ASP A 167 10.84 -11.77 9.20
N ILE A 168 11.45 -12.21 8.07
CA ILE A 168 12.68 -13.05 8.06
C ILE A 168 13.53 -12.70 6.81
N ASP A 169 14.53 -11.82 7.01
CA ASP A 169 15.76 -11.60 6.23
C ASP A 169 15.72 -11.15 4.74
N THR A 170 15.95 -9.82 4.55
CA THR A 170 16.71 -9.07 3.49
C THR A 170 16.41 -9.30 1.98
N GLU A 171 16.11 -8.31 1.11
CA GLU A 171 16.45 -6.87 1.02
C GLU A 171 15.28 -6.07 0.43
N LEU A 172 14.99 -4.95 1.10
CA LEU A 172 13.98 -3.92 0.84
C LEU A 172 14.41 -2.96 -0.30
N PRO A 173 13.49 -2.18 -0.91
CA PRO A 173 13.88 -1.05 -1.76
C PRO A 173 14.87 -0.18 -0.98
N LEU A 174 16.05 0.11 -1.54
CA LEU A 174 17.22 0.59 -0.81
C LEU A 174 16.86 1.70 0.20
N ILE A 175 16.71 1.25 1.45
CA ILE A 175 16.46 2.11 2.60
C ILE A 175 17.81 2.72 2.93
N LEU A 176 17.95 4.03 2.71
CA LEU A 176 19.20 4.73 2.99
C LEU A 176 19.55 4.68 4.48
N LYS A 177 18.53 4.70 5.36
CA LYS A 177 18.67 4.58 6.82
C LYS A 177 17.30 4.43 7.50
N LYS A 178 17.20 3.57 8.52
CA LYS A 178 16.15 3.73 9.55
C LYS A 178 16.49 4.99 10.34
N GLU A 179 15.61 5.97 10.26
CA GLU A 179 15.78 7.18 11.05
C GLU A 179 15.69 6.81 12.53
N LYS A 180 16.73 7.19 13.32
CA LYS A 180 16.68 6.99 14.77
C LYS A 180 15.47 7.73 15.30
N SER A 181 14.77 7.12 16.26
CA SER A 181 13.81 7.79 17.11
C SER A 181 14.54 8.95 17.81
N SER A 182 14.40 10.16 17.28
CA SER A 182 14.98 11.33 17.94
C SER A 182 14.18 11.55 19.21
N PHE A 183 14.78 11.21 20.34
CA PHE A 183 14.13 11.28 21.66
C PHE A 183 13.88 12.71 22.14
N GLN A 184 14.30 13.74 21.39
CA GLN A 184 14.18 15.14 21.79
C GLN A 184 14.02 16.03 20.55
N GLY A 185 12.84 16.62 20.38
CA GLY A 185 12.61 17.77 19.49
C GLY A 185 11.57 17.56 18.38
N ARG A 186 10.94 18.68 17.99
CA ARG A 186 10.03 18.82 16.83
C ARG A 186 10.68 18.18 15.59
N VAL A 187 9.95 17.34 14.85
CA VAL A 187 10.44 16.77 13.58
C VAL A 187 10.77 17.94 12.63
N THR A 188 12.05 18.13 12.34
CA THR A 188 12.56 19.27 11.55
C THR A 188 12.47 19.04 10.05
N ASP A 189 12.45 17.78 9.61
CA ASP A 189 12.25 17.42 8.21
C ASP A 189 10.76 17.47 7.85
N ILE A 190 10.41 18.42 6.99
CA ILE A 190 9.04 18.69 6.54
C ILE A 190 8.44 17.47 5.81
N LYS A 191 9.24 16.76 4.99
CA LYS A 191 8.75 15.57 4.27
C LYS A 191 8.50 14.42 5.23
N LYS A 192 9.41 14.20 6.18
CA LYS A 192 9.28 13.18 7.23
C LYS A 192 8.02 13.43 8.05
N LYS A 193 7.84 14.68 8.50
CA LYS A 193 6.68 15.11 9.28
C LYS A 193 5.38 14.90 8.52
N LYS A 194 5.30 15.38 7.27
CA LYS A 194 4.11 15.22 6.42
C LYS A 194 3.76 13.76 6.16
N THR A 195 4.76 12.89 6.03
CA THR A 195 4.57 11.44 5.84
C THR A 195 3.94 10.81 7.09
N ILE A 196 4.44 11.16 8.29
CA ILE A 196 3.87 10.71 9.57
C ILE A 196 2.42 11.17 9.73
N GLU A 197 2.15 12.46 9.45
CA GLU A 197 0.81 13.05 9.56
C GLU A 197 -0.18 12.37 8.59
N LEU A 198 0.18 12.24 7.32
CA LEU A 198 -0.66 11.61 6.31
C LEU A 198 -0.93 10.14 6.62
N TYR A 199 0.08 9.41 7.09
CA TYR A 199 -0.07 8.01 7.50
C TYR A 199 -1.06 7.86 8.66
N ALA A 200 -0.95 8.69 9.70
CA ALA A 200 -1.88 8.67 10.82
C ALA A 200 -3.30 9.04 10.41
N MET A 201 -3.46 10.05 9.55
CA MET A 201 -4.75 10.50 9.00
C MET A 201 -5.47 9.39 8.23
N ASN A 202 -4.75 8.69 7.35
CA ASN A 202 -5.33 7.58 6.59
C ASN A 202 -5.79 6.45 7.51
N LYS A 203 -4.98 6.11 8.53
CA LYS A 203 -5.34 5.08 9.51
C LYS A 203 -6.60 5.46 10.30
N ALA A 204 -6.71 6.73 10.74
CA ALA A 204 -7.90 7.23 11.42
C ALA A 204 -9.15 7.14 10.52
N LYS A 205 -9.06 7.59 9.27
CA LYS A 205 -10.17 7.49 8.31
C LYS A 205 -10.64 6.05 8.12
N GLU A 206 -9.69 5.14 7.89
CA GLU A 206 -9.99 3.71 7.72
C GLU A 206 -10.69 3.12 8.95
N ASP A 207 -10.20 3.41 10.16
CA ASP A 207 -10.76 2.87 11.40
C ASP A 207 -12.20 3.37 11.67
N TYR A 208 -12.48 4.67 11.48
CA TYR A 208 -13.82 5.22 11.66
C TYR A 208 -14.78 4.78 10.54
N GLN A 209 -14.31 4.70 9.29
CA GLN A 209 -15.12 4.18 8.18
C GLN A 209 -15.50 2.72 8.38
N GLN A 210 -14.58 1.87 8.88
CA GLN A 210 -14.87 0.47 9.22
C GLN A 210 -15.90 0.33 10.33
N GLN A 211 -15.94 1.30 11.26
CA GLN A 211 -16.97 1.39 12.28
C GLN A 211 -18.31 1.89 11.72
N GLY A 212 -18.39 2.23 10.44
CA GLY A 212 -19.61 2.69 9.77
C GLY A 212 -19.88 4.17 9.92
N PHE A 213 -18.88 4.98 10.23
CA PHE A 213 -18.98 6.44 10.13
C PHE A 213 -18.75 6.89 8.68
N GLU A 214 -19.52 7.89 8.27
CA GLU A 214 -19.12 8.77 7.17
C GLU A 214 -18.04 9.73 7.71
N VAL A 215 -16.88 9.76 7.05
CA VAL A 215 -15.71 10.52 7.52
C VAL A 215 -15.35 11.59 6.51
N LEU A 216 -15.33 12.85 6.95
CA LEU A 216 -14.94 14.02 6.18
C LEU A 216 -13.59 14.56 6.68
N ASP A 217 -12.73 14.99 5.76
CA ASP A 217 -11.42 15.58 6.06
C ASP A 217 -11.53 17.10 6.18
N THR A 218 -11.24 17.64 7.36
CA THR A 218 -11.31 19.07 7.67
C THR A 218 -9.96 19.68 8.06
N SER A 219 -8.89 18.89 8.02
CA SER A 219 -7.53 19.22 8.49
C SER A 219 -6.94 20.51 7.91
N SER A 220 -7.44 20.99 6.77
CA SER A 220 -6.96 22.22 6.13
C SER A 220 -7.66 23.50 6.60
N ASN A 221 -8.87 23.41 7.17
CA ASN A 221 -9.74 24.56 7.37
C ASN A 221 -10.37 24.64 8.78
N SER A 222 -10.24 23.59 9.58
CA SER A 222 -10.86 23.48 10.90
C SER A 222 -9.79 23.30 12.00
N PRO A 223 -10.11 23.60 13.27
CA PRO A 223 -9.22 23.35 14.41
C PRO A 223 -9.25 21.86 14.86
N TYR A 224 -9.55 20.95 13.94
CA TYR A 224 -9.60 19.50 14.08
C TYR A 224 -9.49 18.84 12.70
N ASP A 225 -9.07 17.57 12.69
CA ASP A 225 -8.66 16.88 11.47
C ASP A 225 -9.81 16.21 10.71
N LEU A 226 -10.73 15.55 11.41
CA LEU A 226 -11.84 14.82 10.79
C LEU A 226 -13.19 15.11 11.45
N GLU A 227 -14.23 15.01 10.64
CA GLU A 227 -15.63 14.94 11.07
C GLU A 227 -16.18 13.54 10.79
N CYS A 228 -16.79 12.92 11.80
CA CYS A 228 -17.29 11.56 11.73
C CYS A 228 -18.79 11.55 12.06
N HIS A 229 -19.62 11.09 11.11
CA HIS A 229 -21.07 11.07 11.22
C HIS A 229 -21.62 9.65 11.14
N LYS A 230 -22.48 9.27 12.07
CA LYS A 230 -23.16 7.96 12.07
C LYS A 230 -24.47 8.00 12.83
N ASN A 231 -25.59 7.69 12.16
CA ASN A 231 -26.90 7.54 12.82
C ASN A 231 -27.30 8.73 13.72
N GLY A 232 -27.00 9.96 13.30
CA GLY A 232 -27.26 11.18 14.09
C GLY A 232 -26.21 11.48 15.18
N ILE A 233 -25.22 10.61 15.36
CA ILE A 233 -24.02 10.87 16.17
C ILE A 233 -23.03 11.64 15.30
N PHE A 234 -22.57 12.77 15.81
CA PHE A 234 -21.50 13.57 15.24
C PHE A 234 -20.32 13.58 16.22
N ARG A 235 -19.12 13.34 15.70
CA ARG A 235 -17.87 13.40 16.47
C ARG A 235 -16.82 14.12 15.65
N ARG A 236 -16.01 14.93 16.33
CA ARG A 236 -14.77 15.47 15.78
C ARG A 236 -13.62 14.54 16.13
N VAL A 237 -12.60 14.46 15.29
CA VAL A 237 -11.40 13.68 15.57
C VAL A 237 -10.17 14.53 15.31
N GLU A 238 -9.30 14.60 16.30
CA GLU A 238 -7.95 15.14 16.20
C GLU A 238 -6.97 13.98 16.04
N VAL A 239 -6.11 14.01 15.02
CA VAL A 239 -5.24 12.88 14.65
C VAL A 239 -3.78 13.22 14.86
N LYS A 240 -3.09 12.44 15.70
CA LYS A 240 -1.66 12.62 15.99
C LYS A 240 -0.84 11.39 15.63
N GLY A 241 0.12 11.57 14.73
CA GLY A 241 1.14 10.57 14.42
C GLY A 241 2.46 10.83 15.14
N THR A 242 3.08 9.80 15.70
CA THR A 242 4.45 9.88 16.25
C THR A 242 5.25 8.60 16.05
N THR A 243 6.58 8.76 15.95
CA THR A 243 7.54 7.65 15.92
C THR A 243 7.96 7.19 17.32
N THR A 244 7.60 7.94 18.36
CA THR A 244 7.89 7.62 19.78
C THR A 244 6.82 6.70 20.38
N GLU A 245 7.01 6.27 21.62
CA GLU A 245 6.03 5.46 22.37
C GLU A 245 4.69 6.16 22.63
N GLY A 246 4.53 7.43 22.29
CA GLY A 246 3.28 8.15 22.47
C GLY A 246 3.01 8.60 23.91
N ASN A 247 4.03 8.64 24.78
CA ASN A 247 3.92 9.19 26.14
C ASN A 247 3.48 10.67 26.16
N ALA A 248 3.72 11.39 25.05
CA ALA A 248 3.19 12.74 24.80
C ALA A 248 3.02 12.97 23.30
N VAL A 249 2.05 13.82 22.93
CA VAL A 249 1.82 14.31 21.57
C VAL A 249 1.72 15.83 21.57
N TYR A 250 2.14 16.47 20.48
CA TYR A 250 2.03 17.92 20.35
C TYR A 250 0.64 18.30 19.87
N VAL A 251 -0.01 19.17 20.64
CA VAL A 251 -1.29 19.79 20.28
C VAL A 251 -1.14 21.31 20.24
N THR A 252 -1.92 21.98 19.40
CA THR A 252 -1.95 23.45 19.34
C THR A 252 -2.94 24.04 20.34
N SER A 253 -2.79 25.32 20.69
CA SER A 253 -3.75 26.00 21.56
C SER A 253 -5.18 25.96 20.99
N ASN A 254 -5.30 26.03 19.66
CA ASN A 254 -6.59 25.96 18.98
C ASN A 254 -7.22 24.57 19.09
N GLU A 255 -6.42 23.50 18.97
CA GLU A 255 -6.89 22.12 19.19
C GLU A 255 -7.36 21.91 20.63
N VAL A 256 -6.59 22.41 21.61
CA VAL A 256 -6.97 22.33 23.04
C VAL A 256 -8.27 23.09 23.33
N VAL A 257 -8.41 24.30 22.81
CA VAL A 257 -9.66 25.09 22.96
C VAL A 257 -10.82 24.39 22.26
N SER A 258 -10.60 23.88 21.04
CA SER A 258 -11.58 23.15 20.26
C SER A 258 -12.09 21.90 20.98
N ALA A 259 -11.20 21.14 21.63
CA ALA A 259 -11.52 19.93 22.40
C ALA A 259 -12.38 20.22 23.65
N HIS A 260 -12.30 21.43 24.21
CA HIS A 260 -13.15 21.86 25.33
C HIS A 260 -14.50 22.43 24.90
N SER A 261 -14.76 22.58 23.60
CA SER A 261 -16.05 23.07 23.12
C SER A 261 -17.17 22.11 23.49
N ASP A 262 -18.25 22.64 24.08
CA ASP A 262 -19.46 21.89 24.40
C ASP A 262 -20.35 21.64 23.16
N GLU A 263 -19.96 22.15 21.98
CA GLU A 263 -20.71 21.98 20.74
C GLU A 263 -20.69 20.53 20.22
N CYS A 264 -19.61 19.79 20.46
CA CYS A 264 -19.44 18.43 19.98
C CYS A 264 -18.29 17.69 20.70
N GLU A 265 -18.48 16.39 20.95
CA GLU A 265 -17.44 15.50 21.46
C GLU A 265 -16.28 15.35 20.46
N THR A 266 -15.05 15.39 20.99
CA THR A 266 -13.83 15.28 20.18
C THR A 266 -13.01 14.10 20.65
N ASP A 267 -12.60 13.23 19.73
CA ASP A 267 -11.69 12.13 20.02
C ASP A 267 -10.26 12.51 19.66
N LEU A 268 -9.31 12.11 20.49
CA LEU A 268 -7.88 12.19 20.16
C LEU A 268 -7.42 10.82 19.67
N TYR A 269 -7.16 10.72 18.37
CA TYR A 269 -6.70 9.52 17.70
C TYR A 269 -5.19 9.56 17.53
N ILE A 270 -4.47 8.70 18.26
CA ILE A 270 -3.01 8.68 18.28
C ILE A 270 -2.51 7.42 17.57
N VAL A 271 -1.58 7.61 16.64
CA VAL A 271 -0.78 6.52 16.06
C VAL A 271 0.66 6.69 16.54
N ASN A 272 1.05 5.91 17.55
CA ASN A 272 2.39 5.92 18.14
C ASN A 272 3.26 4.77 17.58
N ASN A 273 4.56 4.79 17.85
CA ASN A 273 5.54 3.80 17.38
C ASN A 273 5.55 3.62 15.85
N ILE A 274 5.27 4.69 15.09
CA ILE A 274 5.36 4.67 13.63
C ILE A 274 6.82 4.47 13.21
N ASN A 275 7.10 3.48 12.38
CA ASN A 275 8.40 3.33 11.77
C ASN A 275 8.49 4.20 10.51
N ILE A 276 9.60 4.92 10.34
CA ILE A 276 9.84 5.80 9.21
C ILE A 276 11.15 5.46 8.52
N PHE A 277 11.10 5.37 7.20
CA PHE A 277 12.22 4.96 6.35
C PHE A 277 12.49 6.02 5.29
N LEU A 278 13.76 6.41 5.15
CA LEU A 278 14.22 7.31 4.09
C LEU A 278 14.53 6.49 2.82
N GLN A 279 13.95 6.89 1.71
CA GLN A 279 14.13 6.28 0.39
C GLN A 279 15.18 7.04 -0.44
N GLU A 280 15.75 6.38 -1.46
CA GLU A 280 16.80 6.96 -2.32
C GLU A 280 16.37 8.23 -3.08
N ASP A 281 15.07 8.37 -3.34
CA ASP A 281 14.46 9.56 -3.97
C ASP A 281 14.31 10.76 -3.01
N GLY A 282 14.74 10.60 -1.75
CA GLY A 282 14.64 11.61 -0.71
C GLY A 282 13.21 11.77 -0.17
N ASN A 283 12.33 10.79 -0.36
CA ASN A 283 11.01 10.72 0.27
C ASN A 283 11.02 9.73 1.44
N TYR A 284 9.93 9.75 2.21
CA TYR A 284 9.77 8.89 3.38
C TYR A 284 8.61 7.93 3.18
N TYR A 285 8.79 6.74 3.73
CA TYR A 285 7.76 5.72 3.86
C TYR A 285 7.48 5.46 5.34
N ALA A 286 6.21 5.28 5.68
CA ALA A 286 5.73 5.06 7.04
C ALA A 286 5.00 3.72 7.15
N GLU A 287 5.27 2.97 8.21
CA GLU A 287 4.59 1.69 8.46
C GLU A 287 4.38 1.41 9.95
N GLY A 288 3.50 0.45 10.24
CA GLY A 288 3.22 -0.04 11.58
C GLY A 288 2.45 0.97 12.43
N GLY A 289 2.96 1.17 13.65
CA GLY A 289 2.36 2.00 14.67
C GLY A 289 1.18 1.35 15.40
N LEU A 290 1.04 1.66 16.67
CA LEU A 290 -0.06 1.24 17.53
C LEU A 290 -1.12 2.36 17.54
N VAL A 291 -2.39 1.98 17.62
CA VAL A 291 -3.50 2.93 17.70
C VAL A 291 -3.91 3.07 19.15
N ASN A 292 -3.99 4.31 19.63
CA ASN A 292 -4.55 4.65 20.93
C ASN A 292 -5.58 5.77 20.72
N ILE A 293 -6.82 5.53 21.14
CA ILE A 293 -7.92 6.49 20.98
C ILE A 293 -8.33 6.93 22.38
N ILE A 294 -8.27 8.24 22.63
CA ILE A 294 -8.84 8.85 23.83
C ILE A 294 -10.19 9.43 23.43
N GLU A 295 -11.26 8.73 23.81
CA GLU A 295 -12.61 9.16 23.51
C GLU A 295 -13.02 10.37 24.36
N ASN A 296 -13.77 11.31 23.77
CA ASN A 296 -14.26 12.52 24.44
C ASN A 296 -13.11 13.29 25.12
N TRP A 297 -12.00 13.42 24.41
CA TRP A 297 -10.77 14.02 24.88
C TRP A 297 -10.99 15.47 25.32
N LYS A 298 -10.84 15.71 26.62
CA LYS A 298 -10.86 17.04 27.26
C LYS A 298 -9.57 17.20 28.08
N PRO A 299 -8.50 17.78 27.50
CA PRO A 299 -7.19 17.81 28.13
C PRO A 299 -7.14 18.74 29.35
N GLU A 300 -6.92 18.20 30.55
CA GLU A 300 -6.72 19.00 31.76
C GLU A 300 -5.40 19.80 31.72
N GLU A 301 -5.38 21.02 32.28
CA GLU A 301 -4.18 21.88 32.30
C GLU A 301 -2.95 21.18 32.90
N LYS A 302 -3.14 20.35 33.94
CA LYS A 302 -2.05 19.59 34.58
C LYS A 302 -1.39 18.56 33.66
N CYS A 303 -2.07 18.18 32.58
CA CYS A 303 -1.60 17.22 31.57
C CYS A 303 -0.99 17.94 30.35
N LEU A 304 -0.94 19.28 30.36
CA LEU A 304 -0.41 20.10 29.28
C LEU A 304 0.89 20.78 29.72
N GLU A 305 1.91 20.67 28.89
CA GLU A 305 3.17 21.41 29.04
C GLU A 305 3.27 22.48 27.94
N ALA A 306 3.53 23.73 28.32
CA ALA A 306 3.67 24.82 27.36
C ALA A 306 5.01 24.74 26.63
N THR A 307 4.98 24.39 25.34
CA THR A 307 6.19 24.14 24.54
C THR A 307 6.59 25.28 23.60
N VAL A 308 5.65 26.14 23.21
CA VAL A 308 5.90 27.29 22.32
C VAL A 308 5.03 28.47 22.74
N TYR A 309 5.63 29.65 22.82
CA TYR A 309 4.92 30.90 23.05
C TYR A 309 4.94 31.78 21.80
N ARG A 310 3.81 32.41 21.49
CA ARG A 310 3.71 33.46 20.48
C ARG A 310 3.75 34.82 21.19
N TYR A 311 4.79 35.61 20.94
CA TYR A 311 4.87 36.98 21.45
C TYR A 311 4.24 37.95 20.44
N HIS A 312 3.28 38.74 20.91
CA HIS A 312 2.62 39.76 20.10
C HIS A 312 3.33 41.10 20.27
N LEU A 313 3.83 41.66 19.17
CA LEU A 313 4.38 43.01 19.17
C LEU A 313 3.23 44.01 19.24
N ASN A 314 3.29 44.95 20.20
CA ASN A 314 2.40 46.10 20.18
C ASN A 314 2.63 46.86 18.88
N LYS A 315 1.59 46.96 18.04
CA LYS A 315 1.60 47.89 16.91
C LYS A 315 1.75 49.29 17.52
N LYS A 316 2.81 50.00 17.14
CA LYS A 316 2.87 51.46 17.35
C LYS A 316 1.77 52.12 16.54
#